data_AF-T0QYF6-F1
#
_entry.id   AF-T0QYF6-F1
#
_cell.length_a   1.000
_cell.length_b   1.000
_cell.length_c   1.000
_cell.angle_alpha   90.00
_cell.angle_beta   90.00
_cell.angle_gamma   90.00
#
_symmetry.space_group_name_H-M   'P 1'
#
loop_
_entity.id
_entity.type
_entity.pdbx_description
1 polymer ?
#
loop_
_entity_poly.entity_id
_entity_poly.type
_entity_poly.pdbx_seq_one_letter_code
_entity_poly.pdbx_strand_id
1 'polypeptide(L)'
;MLTLEEGVTCRPRWSSGPWSLSYIVDNATANHFCVTLDFEGSSNIALYRSPCLELQVELGPYDRVRVVVRRLDEQARCAIKLRHSVNKREANSNMHAVKEQEDKALATLLLDVYAASSVDATQRQGLPYVDATFMPSEASLGYGAQAFTWKHVSQLYDPLTPFIDRASTVLGLSPEAPLTSTGLVSALTILSERQIFLERAMSSRDGDDRFSVQLYRRGEPVLVDVDGFVPCVPGGGPAIIKCTHDALWPLVLQKALAKLFSGFGALQTASSSSILEAVCGHPRLAFSQEMIVQFAPGEYLIAVKPWSRWKETPRDTENKLEGEAALRHFFRVLDTDMDDRLGIDDLRRFLQVYEDGLTLSEASFTSIVNEFESDARGLTYQGLSECYESFGVGATDCSHAIFQTSAQCILSLHLSCPAQDVALLQIE
;
A
#
# COMPACT_ATOMS: atom_id res chain seq x y z
N MET A 1 4.92 3.31 -20.31
CA MET A 1 6.05 2.58 -19.70
C MET A 1 6.63 1.65 -20.76
N LEU A 2 7.94 1.69 -20.99
CA LEU A 2 8.63 0.81 -21.94
C LEU A 2 9.37 -0.25 -21.14
N THR A 3 9.00 -1.51 -21.29
CA THR A 3 9.79 -2.63 -20.77
C THR A 3 10.94 -2.87 -21.74
N LEU A 4 12.19 -2.68 -21.28
CA LEU A 4 13.37 -2.83 -22.13
C LEU A 4 13.87 -4.28 -22.12
N GLU A 5 13.89 -4.88 -20.93
CA GLU A 5 14.21 -6.27 -20.65
C GLU A 5 13.41 -6.72 -19.41
N GLU A 6 13.32 -8.02 -19.15
CA GLU A 6 12.68 -8.52 -17.94
C GLU A 6 13.31 -7.89 -16.68
N GLY A 7 12.51 -7.13 -15.94
CA GLY A 7 12.95 -6.40 -14.75
C GLY A 7 13.68 -5.07 -15.00
N VAL A 8 13.94 -4.66 -16.25
CA VAL A 8 14.48 -3.34 -16.60
C VAL A 8 13.43 -2.52 -17.34
N THR A 9 13.03 -1.40 -16.74
CA THR A 9 11.92 -0.58 -17.25
C THR A 9 12.36 0.86 -17.46
N CYS A 10 11.90 1.46 -18.56
CA CYS A 10 12.17 2.84 -18.91
C CYS A 10 10.86 3.62 -18.98
N ARG A 11 10.77 4.74 -18.26
CA ARG A 11 9.54 5.53 -18.14
C ARG A 11 9.84 6.99 -18.50
N PRO A 12 9.16 7.55 -19.52
CA PRO A 12 9.23 8.98 -19.77
C PRO A 12 8.40 9.72 -18.71
N ARG A 13 9.00 10.73 -18.09
CA ARG A 13 8.37 11.69 -17.19
C ARG A 13 8.44 13.07 -17.82
N TRP A 14 7.28 13.67 -18.00
CA TRP A 14 7.11 14.98 -18.61
C TRP A 14 6.86 16.00 -17.51
N SER A 15 7.45 17.19 -17.64
CA SER A 15 7.17 18.33 -16.78
C SER A 15 6.59 19.47 -17.61
N SER A 16 5.54 20.11 -17.08
CA SER A 16 4.79 21.17 -17.76
C SER A 16 5.45 22.55 -17.66
N GLY A 17 6.53 22.73 -16.88
CA GLY A 17 7.28 23.98 -16.84
C GLY A 17 8.66 23.85 -16.21
N PRO A 18 9.71 24.44 -16.81
CA PRO A 18 9.98 24.51 -18.26
C PRO A 18 9.87 23.12 -18.92
N TRP A 19 9.66 23.04 -20.24
CA TRP A 19 9.56 21.74 -20.93
C TRP A 19 10.82 20.93 -20.66
N SER A 20 10.67 19.84 -19.89
CA SER A 20 11.73 18.87 -19.71
C SER A 20 11.14 17.47 -19.76
N LEU A 21 11.82 16.62 -20.51
CA LEU A 21 11.54 15.21 -20.62
C LEU A 21 12.66 14.46 -19.91
N SER A 22 12.31 13.62 -18.95
CA SER A 22 13.29 12.73 -18.34
C SER A 22 12.87 11.28 -18.52
N TYR A 23 13.82 10.42 -18.82
CA TYR A 23 13.64 8.98 -18.85
C TYR A 23 14.17 8.42 -17.53
N ILE A 24 13.30 7.74 -16.80
CA ILE A 24 13.68 7.02 -15.59
C ILE A 24 13.89 5.57 -16.01
N VAL A 25 15.13 5.10 -15.89
CA VAL A 25 15.48 3.70 -16.11
C VAL A 25 15.64 3.04 -14.75
N ASP A 26 14.87 1.97 -14.52
CA ASP A 26 14.69 1.32 -13.22
C ASP A 26 15.01 -0.16 -13.39
N ASN A 27 15.96 -0.65 -12.59
CA ASN A 27 16.24 -2.06 -12.43
C ASN A 27 15.47 -2.56 -11.20
N ALA A 28 14.62 -3.55 -11.39
CA ALA A 28 13.85 -4.20 -10.32
C ALA A 28 14.51 -5.49 -9.82
N THR A 29 15.65 -5.89 -10.38
CA THR A 29 16.29 -7.19 -10.13
C THR A 29 17.64 -7.06 -9.43
N ALA A 30 18.17 -8.19 -8.96
CA ALA A 30 19.51 -8.29 -8.39
C ALA A 30 20.66 -8.27 -9.44
N ASN A 31 20.35 -8.23 -10.74
CA ASN A 31 21.34 -8.28 -11.81
C ASN A 31 21.97 -6.91 -12.10
N HIS A 32 23.13 -6.90 -12.76
CA HIS A 32 23.74 -5.68 -13.30
C HIS A 32 23.42 -5.57 -14.79
N PHE A 33 23.09 -4.37 -15.25
CA PHE A 33 22.77 -4.10 -16.65
C PHE A 33 23.52 -2.88 -17.17
N CYS A 34 23.93 -2.96 -18.42
CA CYS A 34 24.39 -1.84 -19.21
C CYS A 34 23.27 -1.49 -20.20
N VAL A 35 22.62 -0.35 -20.01
CA VAL A 35 21.54 0.15 -20.87
C VAL A 35 22.08 1.26 -21.74
N THR A 36 22.01 1.10 -23.06
CA THR A 36 22.28 2.16 -24.01
C THR A 36 20.96 2.79 -24.43
N LEU A 37 20.84 4.11 -24.25
CA LEU A 37 19.75 4.91 -24.80
C LEU A 37 20.32 5.76 -25.94
N ASP A 38 19.91 5.44 -27.16
CA ASP A 38 20.31 6.12 -28.39
C ASP A 38 19.18 7.03 -28.87
N PHE A 39 19.42 8.34 -28.83
CA PHE A 39 18.51 9.36 -29.31
C PHE A 39 18.85 9.89 -30.71
N GLU A 40 19.75 9.24 -31.46
CA GLU A 40 20.11 9.63 -32.81
C GLU A 40 18.89 9.67 -33.75
N GLY A 41 18.84 10.73 -34.56
CA GLY A 41 17.69 11.03 -35.41
C GLY A 41 16.56 11.77 -34.70
N SER A 42 16.71 12.08 -33.40
CA SER A 42 15.90 13.12 -32.75
C SER A 42 16.29 14.51 -33.25
N SER A 43 15.37 15.46 -33.12
CA SER A 43 15.59 16.86 -33.52
C SER A 43 15.25 17.81 -32.38
N ASN A 44 16.03 18.89 -32.27
CA ASN A 44 15.86 19.94 -31.28
C ASN A 44 15.98 19.46 -29.82
N ILE A 45 16.87 18.49 -29.55
CA ILE A 45 17.14 17.99 -28.20
C ILE A 45 18.64 17.94 -27.91
N ALA A 46 18.97 17.95 -26.62
CA ALA A 46 20.28 17.61 -26.09
C ALA A 46 20.12 16.79 -24.81
N LEU A 47 21.07 15.91 -24.55
CA LEU A 47 21.14 15.16 -23.29
C LEU A 47 21.85 15.98 -22.23
N TYR A 48 21.34 15.95 -21.00
CA TYR A 48 22.00 16.60 -19.89
C TYR A 48 23.35 15.94 -19.60
N ARG A 49 24.43 16.73 -19.61
CA ARG A 49 25.82 16.30 -19.35
C ARG A 49 26.39 15.27 -20.34
N SER A 50 25.78 15.08 -21.52
CA SER A 50 26.39 14.30 -22.60
C SER A 50 26.52 15.16 -23.85
N PRO A 51 27.70 15.17 -24.52
CA PRO A 51 27.88 15.86 -25.80
C PRO A 51 27.24 15.09 -26.97
N CYS A 52 26.93 13.80 -26.78
CA CYS A 52 26.34 12.93 -27.79
C CYS A 52 24.86 12.67 -27.50
N LEU A 53 24.11 12.27 -28.53
CA LEU A 53 22.72 11.80 -28.38
C LEU A 53 22.62 10.33 -27.98
N GLU A 54 23.76 9.65 -27.83
CA GLU A 54 23.85 8.32 -27.24
C GLU A 54 24.34 8.43 -25.80
N LEU A 55 23.72 7.66 -24.91
CA LEU A 55 24.11 7.56 -23.51
C LEU A 55 24.09 6.11 -23.07
N GLN A 56 25.22 5.66 -22.53
CA GLN A 56 25.33 4.38 -21.84
C GLN A 56 25.17 4.61 -20.34
N VAL A 57 24.29 3.83 -19.72
CA VAL A 57 23.99 3.86 -18.30
C VAL A 57 24.27 2.48 -17.71
N GLU A 58 25.14 2.44 -16.72
CA GLU A 58 25.33 1.24 -15.89
C GLU A 58 24.30 1.27 -14.76
N LEU A 59 23.55 0.18 -14.62
CA LEU A 59 22.53 -0.03 -13.60
C LEU A 59 22.99 -1.16 -12.68
N GLY A 60 23.26 -0.82 -11.42
CA GLY A 60 23.47 -1.79 -10.37
C GLY A 60 22.19 -2.51 -9.96
N PRO A 61 22.27 -3.46 -9.01
CA PRO A 61 21.13 -4.18 -8.47
C PRO A 61 20.10 -3.22 -7.88
N TYR A 62 18.84 -3.36 -8.25
CA TYR A 62 17.72 -2.51 -7.80
C TYR A 62 17.90 -1.00 -8.08
N ASP A 63 18.89 -0.63 -8.88
CA ASP A 63 19.29 0.75 -9.12
C ASP A 63 18.30 1.49 -10.01
N ARG A 64 18.39 2.81 -9.99
CA ARG A 64 17.54 3.70 -10.75
C ARG A 64 18.33 4.91 -11.20
N VAL A 65 18.30 5.16 -12.51
CA VAL A 65 18.98 6.29 -13.12
C VAL A 65 18.00 7.16 -13.89
N ARG A 66 18.20 8.46 -13.78
CA ARG A 66 17.42 9.46 -14.52
C ARG A 66 18.26 10.08 -15.63
N VAL A 67 17.75 9.99 -16.85
CA VAL A 67 18.32 10.59 -18.04
C VAL A 67 17.47 11.79 -18.44
N VAL A 68 18.02 13.00 -18.33
CA VAL A 68 17.30 14.24 -18.63
C VAL A 68 17.58 14.66 -20.07
N VAL A 69 16.51 14.82 -20.84
CA VAL A 69 16.49 15.35 -22.20
C VAL A 69 15.97 16.77 -22.16
N ARG A 70 16.77 17.69 -22.69
CA ARG A 70 16.43 19.11 -22.77
C ARG A 70 16.17 19.49 -24.21
N ARG A 71 15.22 20.40 -24.41
CA ARG A 71 15.02 21.05 -25.70
C ARG A 71 16.07 22.13 -25.90
N LEU A 72 16.52 22.32 -27.14
CA LEU A 72 17.49 23.38 -27.45
C LEU A 72 16.78 24.72 -27.75
N ASP A 73 15.70 24.67 -28.52
CA ASP A 73 14.91 25.84 -28.93
C ASP A 73 13.42 25.65 -28.58
N GLU A 74 12.87 26.53 -27.75
CA GLU A 74 11.47 26.51 -27.32
C GLU A 74 10.47 26.80 -28.45
N GLN A 75 10.91 27.43 -29.54
CA GLN A 75 10.05 27.80 -30.67
C GLN A 75 10.02 26.73 -31.77
N ALA A 76 11.09 25.96 -31.96
CA ALA A 76 11.16 24.92 -32.99
C ALA A 76 10.53 23.60 -32.55
N ARG A 77 9.79 22.90 -33.43
CA ARG A 77 9.19 21.59 -33.09
C ARG A 77 10.26 20.60 -32.61
N CYS A 78 9.92 19.81 -31.59
CA CYS A 78 10.77 18.76 -31.04
C CYS A 78 10.25 17.40 -31.50
N ALA A 79 11.13 16.54 -32.01
CA ALA A 79 10.82 15.15 -32.32
C ALA A 79 11.84 14.24 -31.66
N ILE A 80 11.35 13.24 -30.93
CA ILE A 80 12.19 12.32 -30.17
C ILE A 80 12.09 10.94 -30.80
N LYS A 81 13.23 10.38 -31.13
CA LYS A 81 13.43 9.00 -31.54
C LYS A 81 14.32 8.35 -30.49
N LEU A 82 13.85 7.27 -29.91
CA LEU A 82 14.61 6.51 -28.91
C LEU A 82 14.80 5.09 -29.42
N ARG A 83 16.06 4.69 -29.58
CA ARG A 83 16.49 3.31 -29.68
C ARG A 83 17.12 2.90 -28.35
N HIS A 84 17.06 1.62 -28.03
CA HIS A 84 17.67 1.11 -26.81
C HIS A 84 18.30 -0.25 -27.05
N SER A 85 19.33 -0.54 -26.26
CA SER A 85 19.85 -1.88 -26.09
C SER A 85 20.12 -2.11 -24.61
N VAL A 86 19.90 -3.33 -24.15
CA VAL A 86 20.17 -3.74 -22.78
C VAL A 86 21.08 -4.95 -22.84
N ASN A 87 22.17 -4.89 -22.09
CA ASN A 87 23.11 -5.98 -21.96
C ASN A 87 23.27 -6.32 -20.48
N LYS A 88 22.91 -7.53 -20.09
CA LYS A 88 23.22 -8.06 -18.77
C LYS A 88 24.74 -8.18 -18.62
N ARG A 89 25.28 -7.66 -17.51
CA ARG A 89 26.70 -7.72 -17.15
C ARG A 89 26.89 -8.72 -16.02
N GLU A 90 28.08 -9.32 -15.96
CA GLU A 90 28.48 -10.07 -14.77
C GLU A 90 28.65 -9.11 -13.60
N ALA A 91 28.24 -9.55 -12.41
CA ALA A 91 28.34 -8.72 -11.21
C ALA A 91 29.81 -8.35 -10.94
N ASN A 92 30.07 -7.07 -10.67
CA ASN A 92 31.41 -6.63 -10.31
C ASN A 92 31.88 -7.36 -9.04
N SER A 93 33.03 -8.02 -9.12
CA SER A 93 33.63 -8.80 -8.02
C SER A 93 34.09 -7.97 -6.82
N ASN A 94 33.87 -6.65 -6.84
CA ASN A 94 34.40 -5.70 -5.85
C ASN A 94 33.32 -5.06 -4.95
N MET A 95 32.20 -5.76 -4.71
CA MET A 95 31.09 -5.26 -3.90
C MET A 95 31.51 -4.82 -2.48
N HIS A 96 32.52 -5.48 -1.90
CA HIS A 96 33.09 -5.11 -0.60
C HIS A 96 33.78 -3.74 -0.62
N ALA A 97 34.59 -3.44 -1.64
CA ALA A 97 35.26 -2.13 -1.71
C ALA A 97 34.26 -1.00 -1.99
N VAL A 98 33.23 -1.27 -2.79
CA VAL A 98 32.13 -0.30 -3.01
C VAL A 98 31.41 -0.01 -1.69
N LYS A 99 31.07 -1.04 -0.93
CA LYS A 99 30.48 -0.88 0.41
C LYS A 99 31.37 -0.06 1.33
N GLU A 100 32.65 -0.39 1.43
CA GLU A 100 33.59 0.31 2.30
C GLU A 100 33.70 1.80 1.95
N GLN A 101 33.70 2.12 0.66
CA GLN A 101 33.69 3.51 0.19
C GLN A 101 32.38 4.24 0.55
N GLU A 102 31.23 3.62 0.32
CA GLU A 102 29.91 4.19 0.66
C GLU A 102 29.75 4.39 2.17
N ASP A 103 30.14 3.40 2.98
CA ASP A 103 30.08 3.48 4.45
C ASP A 103 31.01 4.56 5.00
N LYS A 104 32.21 4.72 4.42
CA LYS A 104 33.14 5.81 4.79
C LYS A 104 32.56 7.19 4.45
N ALA A 105 31.90 7.32 3.30
CA ALA A 105 31.24 8.56 2.91
C ALA A 105 30.08 8.89 3.86
N LEU A 106 29.26 7.89 4.22
CA LEU A 106 28.19 8.03 5.21
C LEU A 106 28.73 8.43 6.58
N ALA A 107 29.78 7.76 7.07
CA ALA A 107 30.37 8.07 8.37
C ALA A 107 30.89 9.51 8.44
N THR A 108 31.49 10.01 7.35
CA THR A 108 31.95 11.40 7.24
C THR A 108 30.77 12.37 7.32
N LEU A 109 29.71 12.10 6.54
CA LEU A 109 28.49 12.93 6.53
C LEU A 109 27.82 12.98 7.91
N LEU A 110 27.71 11.83 8.59
CA LEU A 110 27.13 11.76 9.93
C LEU A 110 27.95 12.57 10.94
N LEU A 111 29.28 12.52 10.85
CA LEU A 111 30.17 13.31 11.71
C LEU A 111 29.92 14.81 11.54
N ASP A 112 29.77 15.28 10.29
CA ASP A 112 29.48 16.67 9.97
C ASP A 112 28.10 17.11 10.52
N VAL A 113 27.08 16.26 10.36
CA VAL A 113 25.74 16.50 10.92
C VAL A 113 25.77 16.59 12.44
N TYR A 114 26.50 15.69 13.11
CA TYR A 114 26.66 15.70 14.56
C TYR A 114 27.41 16.94 15.06
N ALA A 115 28.46 17.37 14.34
CA ALA A 115 29.17 18.61 14.65
C ALA A 115 28.23 19.83 14.53
N ALA A 116 27.26 19.78 13.63
CA ALA A 116 26.28 20.83 13.39
C ALA A 116 25.05 20.81 14.33
N SER A 117 25.01 19.91 15.34
CA SER A 117 23.95 19.53 16.32
C SER A 117 22.76 20.44 16.70
N SER A 118 22.71 21.72 16.32
CA SER A 118 21.47 22.52 16.36
C SER A 118 20.69 22.41 15.05
N VAL A 119 19.37 22.20 15.14
CA VAL A 119 18.44 22.06 13.98
C VAL A 119 18.51 23.27 13.04
N ASP A 120 18.72 24.48 13.56
CA ASP A 120 18.89 25.69 12.75
C ASP A 120 20.21 25.72 11.98
N ALA A 121 21.25 25.05 12.47
CA ALA A 121 22.57 25.04 11.82
C ALA A 121 22.66 24.00 10.70
N THR A 122 22.01 22.84 10.83
CA THR A 122 21.97 21.83 9.75
C THR A 122 21.25 22.38 8.51
N GLN A 123 20.09 23.03 8.69
CA GLN A 123 19.38 23.70 7.59
C GLN A 123 20.19 24.83 6.96
N ARG A 124 20.93 25.62 7.76
CA ARG A 124 21.79 26.71 7.25
C ARG A 124 23.03 26.20 6.50
N GLN A 125 23.48 24.98 6.78
CA GLN A 125 24.65 24.36 6.15
C GLN A 125 24.29 23.43 4.99
N GLY A 126 23.00 23.24 4.70
CA GLY A 126 22.53 22.33 3.64
C GLY A 126 22.81 20.86 3.94
N LEU A 127 22.88 20.50 5.23
CA LEU A 127 23.08 19.12 5.68
C LEU A 127 21.72 18.43 5.89
N PRO A 128 21.60 17.13 5.57
CA PRO A 128 20.35 16.40 5.73
C PRO A 128 20.02 16.19 7.21
N TYR A 129 18.72 16.15 7.52
CA TYR A 129 18.23 15.69 8.82
C TYR A 129 18.62 14.22 9.05
N VAL A 130 19.01 13.88 10.28
CA VAL A 130 19.34 12.51 10.70
C VAL A 130 18.54 12.18 11.95
N ASP A 131 17.83 11.06 11.92
CA ASP A 131 17.03 10.57 13.02
C ASP A 131 17.90 9.84 14.05
N ALA A 132 18.22 10.54 15.14
CA ALA A 132 19.00 10.00 16.25
C ALA A 132 18.40 8.76 16.91
N THR A 133 17.09 8.52 16.77
CA THR A 133 16.40 7.37 17.36
C THR A 133 16.34 6.15 16.44
N PHE A 134 16.65 6.33 15.15
CA PHE A 134 16.69 5.26 14.15
C PHE A 134 17.80 5.53 13.13
N MET A 135 19.03 5.49 13.61
CA MET A 135 20.22 5.87 12.86
C MET A 135 20.45 4.99 11.62
N PRO A 136 20.99 5.53 10.51
CA PRO A 136 21.40 4.76 9.34
C PRO A 136 22.63 3.90 9.68
N SER A 137 22.39 2.79 10.35
CA SER A 137 23.41 1.92 10.93
C SER A 137 22.96 0.46 10.88
N GLU A 138 23.89 -0.46 11.15
CA GLU A 138 23.60 -1.89 11.19
C GLU A 138 22.55 -2.26 12.26
N ALA A 139 22.47 -1.50 13.35
CA ALA A 139 21.50 -1.74 14.42
C ALA A 139 20.05 -1.60 13.93
N SER A 140 19.79 -0.68 13.00
CA SER A 140 18.45 -0.45 12.42
C SER A 140 18.06 -1.53 11.41
N LEU A 141 19.03 -2.19 10.79
CA LEU A 141 18.83 -3.28 9.82
C LEU A 141 18.49 -4.61 10.51
N GLY A 142 19.22 -4.96 11.57
CA GLY A 142 19.11 -6.26 12.23
C GLY A 142 19.97 -7.33 11.55
N TYR A 143 19.45 -8.56 11.43
CA TYR A 143 20.20 -9.68 10.84
C TYR A 143 20.51 -9.43 9.35
N GLY A 144 21.76 -9.66 8.93
CA GLY A 144 22.20 -9.45 7.55
C GLY A 144 22.66 -8.02 7.23
N ALA A 145 22.81 -7.15 8.23
CA ALA A 145 23.19 -5.75 8.07
C ALA A 145 24.47 -5.50 7.25
N GLN A 146 25.43 -6.43 7.31
CA GLN A 146 26.71 -6.33 6.59
C GLN A 146 26.54 -6.36 5.06
N ALA A 147 25.36 -6.71 4.55
CA ALA A 147 25.09 -6.76 3.12
C ALA A 147 24.62 -5.42 2.51
N PHE A 148 24.34 -4.40 3.33
CA PHE A 148 23.68 -3.17 2.87
C PHE A 148 24.48 -1.91 3.20
N THR A 149 24.26 -0.85 2.42
CA THR A 149 24.74 0.52 2.67
C THR A 149 23.54 1.45 2.85
N TRP A 150 23.76 2.70 3.25
CA TRP A 150 22.68 3.69 3.37
C TRP A 150 22.91 4.86 2.41
N LYS A 151 21.87 5.22 1.65
CA LYS A 151 21.88 6.37 0.74
C LYS A 151 20.72 7.28 1.06
N HIS A 152 20.93 8.58 0.91
CA HIS A 152 19.86 9.55 1.06
C HIS A 152 18.93 9.50 -0.16
N VAL A 153 17.61 9.64 0.03
CA VAL A 153 16.61 9.60 -1.05
C VAL A 153 16.90 10.63 -2.15
N SER A 154 17.50 11.77 -1.84
CA SER A 154 17.90 12.79 -2.83
C SER A 154 19.00 12.33 -3.79
N GLN A 155 19.73 11.25 -3.48
CA GLN A 155 20.68 10.63 -4.40
C GLN A 155 19.99 9.73 -5.43
N LEU A 156 18.75 9.29 -5.15
CA LEU A 156 18.01 8.26 -5.90
C LEU A 156 16.75 8.79 -6.57
N TYR A 157 16.14 9.83 -6.00
CA TYR A 157 14.87 10.43 -6.42
C TYR A 157 15.03 11.93 -6.65
N ASP A 158 14.16 12.50 -7.48
CA ASP A 158 14.11 13.94 -7.69
C ASP A 158 13.48 14.61 -6.45
N PRO A 159 13.94 15.81 -6.05
CA PRO A 159 13.28 16.59 -4.99
C PRO A 159 11.76 16.75 -5.21
N LEU A 160 11.34 16.91 -6.46
CA LEU A 160 9.95 17.04 -6.91
C LEU A 160 9.24 15.68 -7.06
N THR A 161 9.86 14.56 -6.67
CA THR A 161 9.17 13.28 -6.60
C THR A 161 8.04 13.40 -5.56
N PRO A 162 6.79 13.09 -5.94
CA PRO A 162 5.65 13.22 -5.05
C PRO A 162 5.79 12.31 -3.83
N PHE A 163 5.29 12.82 -2.70
CA PHE A 163 5.25 12.04 -1.46
C PHE A 163 4.24 10.89 -1.59
N ILE A 164 3.01 11.21 -1.97
CA ILE A 164 1.97 10.28 -2.45
C ILE A 164 1.61 10.72 -3.88
N ASP A 165 1.59 9.79 -4.81
CA ASP A 165 1.02 10.04 -6.13
C ASP A 165 -0.51 9.90 -6.06
N ARG A 166 -1.19 11.04 -6.06
CA ARG A 166 -2.67 11.10 -5.98
C ARG A 166 -3.36 10.84 -7.33
N ALA A 167 -2.60 10.75 -8.43
CA ALA A 167 -3.15 10.60 -9.76
C ALA A 167 -3.26 9.13 -10.22
N SER A 168 -2.58 8.21 -9.52
CA SER A 168 -2.54 6.79 -9.87
C SER A 168 -3.53 5.98 -9.03
N THR A 169 -4.52 5.37 -9.67
CA THR A 169 -5.54 4.52 -9.01
C THR A 169 -5.02 3.17 -8.53
N VAL A 170 -3.87 2.70 -9.05
CA VAL A 170 -3.16 1.51 -8.56
C VAL A 170 -1.67 1.82 -8.55
N LEU A 171 -1.08 1.90 -7.36
CA LEU A 171 0.37 2.10 -7.23
C LEU A 171 1.05 0.73 -7.36
N GLY A 172 1.69 0.49 -8.50
CA GLY A 172 2.57 -0.67 -8.65
C GLY A 172 3.73 -0.61 -7.66
N LEU A 173 3.99 -1.72 -6.97
CA LEU A 173 5.10 -1.90 -6.03
C LEU A 173 6.14 -2.83 -6.64
N SER A 174 7.41 -2.66 -6.26
CA SER A 174 8.49 -3.60 -6.60
C SER A 174 8.56 -4.69 -5.51
N PRO A 175 8.09 -5.93 -5.78
CA PRO A 175 7.95 -6.94 -4.73
C PRO A 175 9.27 -7.64 -4.38
N GLU A 176 10.31 -7.53 -5.22
CA GLU A 176 11.53 -8.37 -5.14
C GLU A 176 12.69 -7.73 -4.36
N ALA A 177 12.44 -6.73 -3.52
CA ALA A 177 13.51 -6.06 -2.77
C ALA A 177 14.02 -6.93 -1.59
N PRO A 178 15.33 -6.94 -1.26
CA PRO A 178 15.91 -7.83 -0.24
C PRO A 178 15.36 -7.69 1.18
N LEU A 179 15.02 -6.48 1.62
CA LEU A 179 14.52 -6.19 2.97
C LEU A 179 12.99 -6.23 3.05
N THR A 180 12.37 -7.12 2.27
CA THR A 180 10.92 -7.28 2.22
C THR A 180 10.51 -8.65 2.72
N SER A 181 9.20 -8.81 2.97
CA SER A 181 8.58 -10.08 3.30
C SER A 181 7.24 -10.17 2.61
N THR A 182 6.73 -11.38 2.38
CA THR A 182 5.42 -11.59 1.77
C THR A 182 4.32 -10.86 2.54
N GLY A 183 4.38 -10.89 3.88
CA GLY A 183 3.42 -10.18 4.73
C GLY A 183 3.44 -8.66 4.53
N LEU A 184 4.63 -8.08 4.41
CA LEU A 184 4.79 -6.65 4.13
C LEU A 184 4.30 -6.28 2.73
N VAL A 185 4.71 -7.02 1.71
CA VAL A 185 4.29 -6.76 0.32
C VAL A 185 2.77 -6.83 0.21
N SER A 186 2.13 -7.86 0.78
CA SER A 186 0.67 -7.98 0.81
C SER A 186 0.01 -6.80 1.50
N ALA A 187 0.51 -6.38 2.67
CA ALA A 187 -0.05 -5.23 3.39
C ALA A 187 0.07 -3.93 2.60
N LEU A 188 1.23 -3.65 2.00
CA LEU A 188 1.43 -2.44 1.20
C LEU A 188 0.60 -2.46 -0.09
N THR A 189 0.39 -3.62 -0.72
CA THR A 189 -0.50 -3.75 -1.88
C THR A 189 -1.95 -3.44 -1.51
N ILE A 190 -2.44 -3.90 -0.34
CA ILE A 190 -3.79 -3.54 0.13
C ILE A 190 -3.88 -2.02 0.37
N LEU A 191 -2.84 -1.43 0.96
CA LEU A 191 -2.80 0.02 1.20
C LEU A 191 -2.72 0.83 -0.10
N SER A 192 -2.06 0.31 -1.15
CA SER A 192 -2.00 1.00 -2.45
C SER A 192 -3.34 1.08 -3.16
N GLU A 193 -4.25 0.13 -2.91
CA GLU A 193 -5.63 0.15 -3.42
C GLU A 193 -6.57 1.03 -2.59
N ARG A 194 -6.11 1.55 -1.43
CA ARG A 194 -6.92 2.33 -0.50
C ARG A 194 -6.19 3.61 -0.10
N GLN A 195 -6.14 4.55 -1.05
CA GLN A 195 -5.44 5.84 -0.90
C GLN A 195 -5.81 6.62 0.36
N ILE A 196 -7.04 6.52 0.86
CA ILE A 196 -7.46 7.19 2.11
C ILE A 196 -6.62 6.80 3.33
N PHE A 197 -6.16 5.54 3.42
CA PHE A 197 -5.29 5.12 4.52
C PHE A 197 -3.88 5.64 4.35
N LEU A 198 -3.37 5.71 3.12
CA LEU A 198 -2.08 6.32 2.82
C LEU A 198 -2.10 7.81 3.15
N GLU A 199 -3.14 8.54 2.76
CA GLU A 199 -3.26 9.97 3.05
C GLU A 199 -3.38 10.27 4.55
N ARG A 200 -4.01 9.38 5.33
CA ARG A 200 -4.06 9.49 6.79
C ARG A 200 -2.72 9.15 7.44
N ALA A 201 -2.05 8.11 6.97
CA ALA A 201 -0.77 7.68 7.52
C ALA A 201 0.35 8.68 7.20
N MET A 202 0.36 9.27 6.01
CA MET A 202 1.43 10.17 5.58
C MET A 202 1.10 11.61 5.99
N SER A 203 1.54 12.01 7.19
CA SER A 203 1.15 13.29 7.80
C SER A 203 1.83 14.50 7.19
N SER A 204 3.16 14.50 7.10
CA SER A 204 3.91 15.65 6.57
C SER A 204 5.27 15.28 6.02
N ARG A 205 5.75 16.12 5.10
CA ARG A 205 7.12 16.09 4.56
C ARG A 205 7.70 17.49 4.72
N ASP A 206 8.84 17.58 5.39
CA ASP A 206 9.62 18.81 5.52
C ASP A 206 10.89 18.69 4.68
N GLY A 207 10.91 19.38 3.53
CA GLY A 207 11.97 19.25 2.53
C GLY A 207 12.11 17.83 1.98
N ASP A 208 13.36 17.42 1.73
CA ASP A 208 13.71 16.07 1.26
C ASP A 208 14.19 15.14 2.38
N ASP A 209 14.28 15.66 3.61
CA ASP A 209 15.11 15.06 4.64
C ASP A 209 14.32 14.54 5.85
N ARG A 210 13.10 15.06 6.10
CA ARG A 210 12.27 14.64 7.24
C ARG A 210 10.86 14.30 6.81
N PHE A 211 10.42 13.11 7.18
CA PHE A 211 9.08 12.60 6.90
C PHE A 211 8.40 12.20 8.20
N SER A 212 7.14 12.61 8.36
CA SER A 212 6.32 12.26 9.51
C SER A 212 5.19 11.34 9.06
N VAL A 213 5.10 10.18 9.70
CA VAL A 213 4.09 9.16 9.42
C VAL A 213 3.29 8.89 10.69
N GLN A 214 1.98 9.06 10.64
CA GLN A 214 1.07 8.65 11.69
C GLN A 214 0.83 7.14 11.59
N LEU A 215 1.35 6.41 12.57
CA LEU A 215 1.12 4.99 12.76
C LEU A 215 0.33 4.77 14.04
N TYR A 216 0.08 3.52 14.40
CA TYR A 216 -0.63 3.15 15.59
C TYR A 216 0.12 2.07 16.35
N ARG A 217 0.16 2.20 17.67
CA ARG A 217 0.73 1.18 18.56
C ARG A 217 -0.34 0.83 19.58
N ARG A 218 -0.83 -0.41 19.52
CA ARG A 218 -1.92 -0.91 20.40
C ARG A 218 -3.17 -0.02 20.34
N GLY A 219 -3.53 0.45 19.14
CA GLY A 219 -4.69 1.31 18.90
C GLY A 219 -4.49 2.79 19.19
N GLU A 220 -3.37 3.19 19.80
CA GLU A 220 -3.06 4.61 20.02
C GLU A 220 -2.27 5.19 18.85
N PRO A 221 -2.64 6.38 18.32
CA PRO A 221 -1.90 7.03 17.25
C PRO A 221 -0.52 7.48 17.76
N VAL A 222 0.51 7.15 17.00
CA VAL A 222 1.91 7.52 17.25
C VAL A 222 2.45 8.20 15.99
N LEU A 223 2.89 9.45 16.14
CA LEU A 223 3.59 10.14 15.07
C LEU A 223 5.05 9.66 15.04
N VAL A 224 5.45 9.06 13.92
CA VAL A 224 6.78 8.52 13.70
C VAL A 224 7.51 9.37 12.68
N ASP A 225 8.49 10.14 13.15
CA ASP A 225 9.40 10.88 12.29
C ASP A 225 10.53 9.97 11.82
N VAL A 226 10.89 10.04 10.53
CA VAL A 226 12.03 9.34 9.94
C VAL A 226 12.80 10.28 9.02
N ASP A 227 14.11 10.08 8.93
CA ASP A 227 14.95 10.81 7.97
C ASP A 227 14.90 10.21 6.55
N GLY A 228 15.55 10.88 5.59
CA GLY A 228 15.62 10.44 4.19
C GLY A 228 16.67 9.37 3.85
N PHE A 229 17.37 8.76 4.82
CA PHE A 229 18.31 7.67 4.53
C PHE A 229 17.57 6.34 4.36
N VAL A 230 17.82 5.65 3.25
CA VAL A 230 17.24 4.32 2.98
C VAL A 230 18.34 3.28 2.79
N PRO A 231 18.12 2.02 3.20
CA PRO A 231 19.09 0.97 2.97
C PRO A 231 19.12 0.58 1.50
N CYS A 232 20.32 0.35 0.97
CA CYS A 232 20.61 0.05 -0.42
C CYS A 232 21.53 -1.16 -0.54
N VAL A 233 21.48 -1.82 -1.69
CA VAL A 233 22.53 -2.78 -2.07
C VAL A 233 23.79 -1.98 -2.44
N PRO A 234 25.01 -2.41 -2.04
CA PRO A 234 26.24 -1.70 -2.38
C PRO A 234 26.38 -1.50 -3.89
N GLY A 235 26.59 -0.25 -4.33
CA GLY A 235 26.65 0.09 -5.76
C GLY A 235 25.32 -0.06 -6.52
N GLY A 236 24.21 -0.26 -5.80
CA GLY A 236 22.87 -0.39 -6.36
C GLY A 236 21.88 0.56 -5.69
N GLY A 237 20.60 0.24 -5.85
CA GLY A 237 19.47 1.02 -5.35
C GLY A 237 18.86 0.50 -4.05
N PRO A 238 17.67 1.03 -3.68
CA PRO A 238 16.96 0.68 -2.45
C PRO A 238 16.78 -0.83 -2.29
N ALA A 239 17.12 -1.34 -1.11
CA ALA A 239 16.85 -2.71 -0.70
C ALA A 239 15.42 -2.89 -0.14
N ILE A 240 14.59 -1.86 -0.22
CA ILE A 240 13.22 -1.77 0.30
C ILE A 240 12.21 -1.54 -0.83
N ILE A 241 10.91 -1.64 -0.56
CA ILE A 241 9.84 -1.57 -1.56
C ILE A 241 9.84 -0.20 -2.23
N LYS A 242 9.94 -0.20 -3.56
CA LYS A 242 9.83 1.00 -4.40
C LYS A 242 8.45 1.09 -5.03
N CYS A 243 7.97 2.31 -5.27
CA CYS A 243 6.83 2.54 -6.16
C CYS A 243 7.31 2.58 -7.63
N THR A 244 6.65 1.85 -8.50
CA THR A 244 6.89 1.91 -9.96
C THR A 244 6.40 3.24 -10.56
N HIS A 245 5.54 3.99 -9.87
CA HIS A 245 5.01 5.27 -10.34
C HIS A 245 5.75 6.50 -9.79
N ASP A 246 6.96 6.30 -9.24
CA ASP A 246 7.79 7.41 -8.75
C ASP A 246 7.12 8.19 -7.60
N ALA A 247 6.76 7.46 -6.54
CA ALA A 247 6.28 8.02 -5.29
C ALA A 247 7.14 7.52 -4.12
N LEU A 248 7.35 8.37 -3.12
CA LEU A 248 8.20 8.06 -1.97
C LEU A 248 7.48 7.26 -0.86
N TRP A 249 6.15 7.24 -0.84
CA TRP A 249 5.39 6.68 0.27
C TRP A 249 5.76 5.25 0.67
N PRO A 250 6.05 4.28 -0.24
CA PRO A 250 6.33 2.91 0.23
C PRO A 250 7.66 2.85 0.96
N LEU A 251 8.66 3.61 0.50
CA LEU A 251 9.98 3.69 1.12
C LEU A 251 9.88 4.26 2.52
N VAL A 252 9.18 5.40 2.63
CA VAL A 252 9.03 6.13 3.88
C VAL A 252 8.17 5.34 4.87
N LEU A 253 7.05 4.79 4.41
CA LEU A 253 6.16 3.99 5.25
C LEU A 253 6.86 2.72 5.75
N GLN A 254 7.56 1.98 4.88
CA GLN A 254 8.31 0.80 5.29
C GLN A 254 9.38 1.15 6.33
N LYS A 255 10.06 2.28 6.18
CA LYS A 255 11.05 2.73 7.17
C LYS A 255 10.39 3.14 8.50
N ALA A 256 9.28 3.87 8.47
CA ALA A 256 8.55 4.24 9.68
C ALA A 256 8.02 3.00 10.42
N LEU A 257 7.53 2.01 9.67
CA LEU A 257 7.18 0.69 10.22
C LEU A 257 8.41 0.01 10.82
N ALA A 258 9.54 -0.04 10.13
CA ALA A 258 10.77 -0.63 10.67
C ALA A 258 11.16 0.03 12.00
N LYS A 259 11.10 1.36 12.09
CA LYS A 259 11.31 2.09 13.35
C LYS A 259 10.30 1.69 14.43
N LEU A 260 9.00 1.58 14.09
CA LEU A 260 7.95 1.18 15.03
C LEU A 260 8.15 -0.26 15.56
N PHE A 261 8.58 -1.17 14.69
CA PHE A 261 8.86 -2.59 14.99
C PHE A 261 10.27 -2.85 15.54
N SER A 262 11.08 -1.80 15.77
CA SER A 262 12.46 -1.87 16.30
C SER A 262 13.49 -2.49 15.35
N GLY A 263 13.33 -2.32 14.04
CA GLY A 263 14.30 -2.66 13.00
C GLY A 263 13.70 -3.33 11.78
N PHE A 264 14.43 -3.35 10.67
CA PHE A 264 14.01 -4.03 9.43
C PHE A 264 13.88 -5.55 9.62
N GLY A 265 14.80 -6.18 10.35
CA GLY A 265 14.72 -7.61 10.64
C GLY A 265 13.46 -8.01 11.42
N ALA A 266 12.99 -7.17 12.34
CA ALA A 266 11.73 -7.40 13.06
C ALA A 266 10.50 -7.14 12.18
N LEU A 267 10.57 -6.16 11.26
CA LEU A 267 9.51 -5.92 10.28
C LEU A 267 9.37 -7.08 9.29
N GLN A 268 10.46 -7.71 8.86
CA GLN A 268 10.41 -8.84 7.94
C GLN A 268 9.68 -10.05 8.50
N THR A 269 9.70 -10.25 9.82
CA THR A 269 8.97 -11.33 10.50
C THR A 269 7.55 -10.95 10.89
N ALA A 270 7.15 -9.68 10.72
CA ALA A 270 5.81 -9.22 11.03
C ALA A 270 4.78 -9.77 10.03
N SER A 271 3.61 -10.16 10.54
CA SER A 271 2.48 -10.56 9.70
C SER A 271 1.86 -9.36 8.99
N SER A 272 1.24 -9.59 7.83
CA SER A 272 0.46 -8.58 7.11
C SER A 272 -0.59 -7.92 8.00
N SER A 273 -1.26 -8.71 8.86
CA SER A 273 -2.23 -8.21 9.84
C SER A 273 -1.62 -7.26 10.88
N SER A 274 -0.41 -7.53 11.36
CA SER A 274 0.28 -6.66 12.32
C SER A 274 0.68 -5.33 11.67
N ILE A 275 1.07 -5.38 10.40
CA ILE A 275 1.44 -4.19 9.63
C ILE A 275 0.21 -3.33 9.35
N LEU A 276 -0.89 -3.94 8.90
CA LEU A 276 -2.16 -3.23 8.68
C LEU A 276 -2.71 -2.63 9.98
N GLU A 277 -2.61 -3.32 11.10
CA GLU A 277 -2.97 -2.76 12.42
C GLU A 277 -2.13 -1.52 12.76
N ALA A 278 -0.83 -1.59 12.51
CA ALA A 278 0.08 -0.48 12.75
C ALA A 278 -0.20 0.73 11.84
N VAL A 279 -0.78 0.55 10.65
CA VAL A 279 -1.10 1.65 9.73
C VAL A 279 -2.53 2.17 9.94
N CYS A 280 -3.49 1.28 10.16
CA CYS A 280 -4.91 1.62 10.20
C CYS A 280 -5.44 1.91 11.61
N GLY A 281 -4.76 1.43 12.67
CA GLY A 281 -5.12 1.73 14.06
C GLY A 281 -6.29 0.97 14.64
N HIS A 282 -6.86 0.04 13.88
CA HIS A 282 -8.03 -0.73 14.32
C HIS A 282 -7.61 -1.87 15.27
N PRO A 283 -8.27 -2.02 16.44
CA PRO A 283 -8.02 -3.17 17.31
C PRO A 283 -8.44 -4.47 16.61
N ARG A 284 -7.57 -5.49 16.71
CA ARG A 284 -7.84 -6.81 16.15
C ARG A 284 -9.12 -7.42 16.70
N LEU A 285 -9.85 -8.09 15.81
CA LEU A 285 -10.42 -9.40 16.12
C LEU A 285 -9.38 -10.45 15.70
N ALA A 286 -8.61 -10.94 16.68
CA ALA A 286 -7.73 -12.08 16.47
C ALA A 286 -8.52 -13.33 16.86
N PHE A 287 -8.90 -14.15 15.88
CA PHE A 287 -9.46 -15.47 16.15
C PHE A 287 -8.30 -16.38 16.60
N SER A 288 -8.23 -16.67 17.90
CA SER A 288 -7.33 -17.69 18.43
C SER A 288 -7.93 -19.07 18.14
N GLN A 289 -7.15 -19.93 17.49
CA GLN A 289 -7.52 -21.24 16.92
C GLN A 289 -8.26 -21.17 15.58
N GLU A 290 -7.79 -22.02 14.67
CA GLU A 290 -8.27 -22.22 13.31
C GLU A 290 -9.80 -22.31 13.25
N MET A 291 -10.47 -21.21 12.94
CA MET A 291 -11.78 -21.28 12.30
C MET A 291 -11.54 -21.26 10.80
N ILE A 292 -11.26 -22.43 10.23
CA ILE A 292 -11.41 -22.65 8.80
C ILE A 292 -12.93 -22.67 8.57
N VAL A 293 -13.49 -21.58 8.06
CA VAL A 293 -14.85 -21.61 7.52
C VAL A 293 -14.74 -22.27 6.15
N GLN A 294 -14.98 -23.57 6.11
CA GLN A 294 -15.08 -24.32 4.87
C GLN A 294 -16.49 -24.09 4.31
N PHE A 295 -16.56 -23.39 3.19
CA PHE A 295 -17.79 -23.22 2.43
C PHE A 295 -17.94 -24.37 1.44
N ALA A 296 -19.10 -25.00 1.41
CA ALA A 296 -19.50 -25.85 0.30
C ALA A 296 -19.80 -24.98 -0.95
N PRO A 297 -19.73 -25.53 -2.18
CA PRO A 297 -20.14 -24.80 -3.37
C PRO A 297 -21.59 -24.28 -3.21
N GLY A 298 -21.76 -22.95 -3.14
CA GLY A 298 -23.05 -22.29 -2.96
C GLY A 298 -23.29 -21.66 -1.59
N GLU A 299 -22.37 -21.80 -0.63
CA GLU A 299 -22.44 -21.07 0.65
C GLU A 299 -21.73 -19.71 0.56
N TYR A 300 -22.31 -18.69 1.20
CA TYR A 300 -21.80 -17.31 1.18
C TYR A 300 -21.86 -16.67 2.57
N LEU A 301 -20.82 -15.89 2.92
CA LEU A 301 -20.81 -15.06 4.12
C LEU A 301 -21.28 -13.65 3.74
N ILE A 302 -22.39 -13.19 4.31
CA ILE A 302 -23.04 -11.94 3.87
C ILE A 302 -22.61 -10.71 4.69
N ALA A 303 -22.24 -10.85 5.98
CA ALA A 303 -21.66 -9.73 6.76
C ALA A 303 -20.96 -10.15 8.08
N VAL A 304 -20.06 -9.30 8.57
CA VAL A 304 -19.56 -9.28 9.97
C VAL A 304 -19.55 -7.82 10.46
N LYS A 305 -20.21 -7.49 11.57
CA LYS A 305 -20.43 -6.08 12.01
C LYS A 305 -19.66 -5.70 13.30
N PRO A 306 -19.05 -4.50 13.41
CA PRO A 306 -18.56 -3.93 14.67
C PRO A 306 -19.60 -3.05 15.40
N TRP A 307 -19.56 -3.02 16.74
CA TRP A 307 -20.64 -2.53 17.64
C TRP A 307 -20.69 -1.01 17.96
N SER A 308 -19.72 -0.20 17.57
CA SER A 308 -19.49 1.11 18.23
C SER A 308 -20.24 2.31 17.63
N ARG A 309 -21.57 2.35 17.76
CA ARG A 309 -22.28 3.65 17.75
C ARG A 309 -23.64 3.69 18.44
N TRP A 310 -23.83 2.95 19.54
CA TRP A 310 -25.06 3.03 20.34
C TRP A 310 -24.72 3.28 21.81
N LYS A 311 -24.57 4.56 22.18
CA LYS A 311 -24.90 5.08 23.51
C LYS A 311 -25.78 6.29 23.20
N GLU A 312 -27.01 6.40 23.67
CA GLU A 312 -27.46 6.27 25.06
C GLU A 312 -28.92 5.79 25.13
N THR A 313 -29.21 4.76 25.92
CA THR A 313 -30.11 4.83 27.09
C THR A 313 -30.06 3.52 27.89
N PRO A 314 -30.27 3.56 29.22
CA PRO A 314 -30.03 2.42 30.10
C PRO A 314 -31.29 1.58 30.35
N ARG A 315 -31.03 0.31 30.69
CA ARG A 315 -31.88 -0.69 31.37
C ARG A 315 -32.63 -1.67 30.46
N ASP A 316 -32.17 -2.91 30.57
CA ASP A 316 -32.93 -4.15 30.73
C ASP A 316 -34.41 -4.16 30.32
N THR A 317 -34.72 -5.14 29.46
CA THR A 317 -36.02 -5.79 29.15
C THR A 317 -36.97 -5.26 28.07
N GLU A 318 -36.75 -4.12 27.41
CA GLU A 318 -37.72 -3.64 26.37
C GLU A 318 -37.29 -3.81 24.89
N ASN A 319 -36.02 -4.10 24.57
CA ASN A 319 -35.52 -3.97 23.18
C ASN A 319 -35.75 -5.14 22.21
N LYS A 320 -36.51 -6.19 22.57
CA LYS A 320 -36.86 -7.24 21.58
C LYS A 320 -37.90 -6.74 20.56
N LEU A 321 -38.77 -5.83 20.99
CA LEU A 321 -39.83 -5.24 20.16
C LEU A 321 -39.32 -4.21 19.14
N GLU A 322 -38.23 -3.48 19.42
CA GLU A 322 -37.67 -2.49 18.49
C GLU A 322 -36.95 -3.16 17.30
N GLY A 323 -36.23 -4.27 17.53
CA GLY A 323 -35.56 -5.03 16.48
C GLY A 323 -36.56 -5.70 15.52
N GLU A 324 -37.61 -6.30 16.07
CA GLU A 324 -38.70 -6.88 15.27
C GLU A 324 -39.46 -5.78 14.49
N ALA A 325 -39.73 -4.63 15.11
CA ALA A 325 -40.39 -3.51 14.43
C ALA A 325 -39.53 -2.93 13.30
N ALA A 326 -38.22 -2.82 13.49
CA ALA A 326 -37.28 -2.35 12.47
C ALA A 326 -37.12 -3.35 11.32
N LEU A 327 -36.98 -4.64 11.62
CA LEU A 327 -36.90 -5.69 10.59
C LEU A 327 -38.22 -5.81 9.83
N ARG A 328 -39.36 -5.65 10.51
CA ARG A 328 -40.69 -5.64 9.86
C ARG A 328 -40.89 -4.39 9.01
N HIS A 329 -40.37 -3.24 9.42
CA HIS A 329 -40.36 -2.05 8.59
C HIS A 329 -39.49 -2.24 7.34
N PHE A 330 -38.29 -2.79 7.51
CA PHE A 330 -37.38 -3.11 6.41
C PHE A 330 -38.01 -4.09 5.42
N PHE A 331 -38.60 -5.18 5.92
CA PHE A 331 -39.34 -6.15 5.10
C PHE A 331 -40.42 -5.48 4.26
N ARG A 332 -41.25 -4.61 4.86
CA ARG A 332 -42.30 -3.85 4.15
C ARG A 332 -41.78 -2.84 3.13
N VAL A 333 -40.57 -2.33 3.31
CA VAL A 333 -39.95 -1.40 2.35
C VAL A 333 -39.42 -2.16 1.14
N LEU A 334 -38.99 -3.41 1.35
CA LEU A 334 -38.51 -4.29 0.29
C LEU A 334 -39.65 -4.99 -0.47
N ASP A 335 -40.70 -5.40 0.22
CA ASP A 335 -41.91 -6.01 -0.33
C ASP A 335 -42.74 -4.94 -1.07
N THR A 336 -42.34 -4.65 -2.31
CA THR A 336 -42.90 -3.53 -3.06
C THR A 336 -44.30 -3.80 -3.60
N ASP A 337 -44.68 -5.06 -3.78
CA ASP A 337 -46.02 -5.49 -4.19
C ASP A 337 -46.92 -5.87 -3.01
N MET A 338 -46.41 -5.80 -1.78
CA MET A 338 -47.11 -5.98 -0.51
C MET A 338 -47.76 -7.37 -0.40
N ASP A 339 -47.10 -8.38 -0.96
CA ASP A 339 -47.59 -9.77 -0.98
C ASP A 339 -47.09 -10.61 0.22
N ASP A 340 -46.46 -9.93 1.18
CA ASP A 340 -45.79 -10.44 2.37
C ASP A 340 -44.64 -11.41 2.04
N ARG A 341 -44.03 -11.29 0.84
CA ARG A 341 -42.85 -12.05 0.41
C ARG A 341 -41.80 -11.14 -0.19
N LEU A 342 -40.55 -11.58 -0.10
CA LEU A 342 -39.46 -10.98 -0.85
C LEU A 342 -39.10 -11.90 -2.00
N GLY A 343 -39.43 -11.46 -3.22
CA GLY A 343 -39.02 -12.10 -4.46
C GLY A 343 -37.56 -11.80 -4.79
N ILE A 344 -37.04 -12.52 -5.78
CA ILE A 344 -35.68 -12.26 -6.28
C ILE A 344 -35.54 -10.85 -6.85
N ASP A 345 -36.62 -10.33 -7.45
CA ASP A 345 -36.61 -9.01 -8.08
C ASP A 345 -36.67 -7.88 -7.04
N ASP A 346 -37.35 -8.06 -5.91
CA ASP A 346 -37.34 -7.11 -4.78
C ASP A 346 -35.94 -6.99 -4.19
N LEU A 347 -35.29 -8.13 -3.96
CA LEU A 347 -33.91 -8.16 -3.45
C LEU A 347 -32.91 -7.62 -4.47
N ARG A 348 -33.07 -7.93 -5.77
CA ARG A 348 -32.24 -7.34 -6.84
C ARG A 348 -32.43 -5.84 -6.93
N ARG A 349 -33.67 -5.35 -6.82
CA ARG A 349 -33.97 -3.92 -6.87
C ARG A 349 -33.34 -3.20 -5.70
N PHE A 350 -33.40 -3.78 -4.50
CA PHE A 350 -32.70 -3.26 -3.34
C PHE A 350 -31.19 -3.16 -3.59
N LEU A 351 -30.57 -4.24 -4.06
CA LEU A 351 -29.15 -4.26 -4.40
C LEU A 351 -28.77 -3.27 -5.52
N GLN A 352 -29.66 -3.07 -6.50
CA GLN A 352 -29.44 -2.09 -7.59
C GLN A 352 -29.58 -0.63 -7.13
N VAL A 353 -30.50 -0.35 -6.21
CA VAL A 353 -30.79 1.03 -5.77
C VAL A 353 -29.84 1.48 -4.65
N TYR A 354 -29.43 0.58 -3.78
CA TYR A 354 -28.67 0.93 -2.57
C TYR A 354 -27.21 0.46 -2.59
N GLU A 355 -26.81 -0.43 -3.50
CA GLU A 355 -25.49 -1.06 -3.48
C GLU A 355 -24.85 -1.12 -4.88
N ASP A 356 -24.76 0.02 -5.57
CA ASP A 356 -23.95 0.25 -6.78
C ASP A 356 -24.07 -0.84 -7.89
N GLY A 357 -25.26 -1.40 -8.09
CA GLY A 357 -25.56 -2.28 -9.23
C GLY A 357 -25.15 -3.74 -9.06
N LEU A 358 -25.04 -4.24 -7.82
CA LEU A 358 -24.80 -5.66 -7.55
C LEU A 358 -25.90 -6.57 -8.11
N THR A 359 -25.50 -7.79 -8.51
CA THR A 359 -26.40 -8.78 -9.11
C THR A 359 -26.57 -10.00 -8.23
N LEU A 360 -27.80 -10.25 -7.76
CA LEU A 360 -28.18 -11.51 -7.10
C LEU A 360 -28.49 -12.60 -8.13
N SER A 361 -27.74 -13.70 -8.08
CA SER A 361 -27.96 -14.86 -8.95
C SER A 361 -29.22 -15.65 -8.53
N GLU A 362 -29.89 -16.29 -9.49
CA GLU A 362 -31.06 -17.15 -9.21
C GLU A 362 -30.71 -18.34 -8.33
N ALA A 363 -29.50 -18.89 -8.49
CA ALA A 363 -29.01 -19.99 -7.67
C ALA A 363 -28.84 -19.57 -6.21
N SER A 364 -28.28 -18.38 -5.96
CA SER A 364 -28.10 -17.83 -4.61
C SER A 364 -29.44 -17.56 -3.93
N PHE A 365 -30.41 -16.98 -4.65
CA PHE A 365 -31.75 -16.74 -4.12
C PHE A 365 -32.47 -18.06 -3.80
N THR A 366 -32.38 -19.04 -4.69
CA THR A 366 -32.98 -20.37 -4.47
C THR A 366 -32.40 -21.07 -3.24
N SER A 367 -31.10 -20.88 -2.96
CA SER A 367 -30.49 -21.42 -1.74
C SER A 367 -31.08 -20.79 -0.48
N ILE A 368 -31.21 -19.46 -0.44
CA ILE A 368 -31.78 -18.71 0.70
C ILE A 368 -33.23 -19.15 0.95
N VAL A 369 -34.02 -19.29 -0.12
CA VAL A 369 -35.41 -19.74 -0.05
C VAL A 369 -35.50 -21.19 0.44
N ASN A 370 -34.57 -22.07 0.07
CA ASN A 370 -34.60 -23.47 0.51
C ASN A 370 -34.14 -23.66 1.97
N GLU A 371 -33.34 -22.74 2.49
CA GLU A 371 -32.71 -22.85 3.81
C GLU A 371 -33.56 -22.23 4.93
N PHE A 372 -34.35 -21.20 4.63
CA PHE A 372 -35.17 -20.46 5.60
C PHE A 372 -36.65 -20.56 5.28
N GLU A 373 -37.52 -20.24 6.27
CA GLU A 373 -38.97 -20.35 6.08
C GLU A 373 -39.47 -19.56 4.86
N SER A 374 -39.80 -20.31 3.82
CA SER A 374 -40.28 -19.83 2.54
C SER A 374 -41.39 -20.75 2.06
N ASP A 375 -42.17 -20.30 1.10
CA ASP A 375 -43.26 -21.09 0.54
C ASP A 375 -43.17 -21.22 -0.98
N ALA A 376 -41.94 -21.45 -1.45
CA ALA A 376 -41.58 -21.67 -2.86
C ALA A 376 -41.85 -20.49 -3.81
N ARG A 377 -42.42 -19.38 -3.31
CA ARG A 377 -42.69 -18.16 -4.08
C ARG A 377 -41.80 -16.99 -3.68
N GLY A 378 -41.23 -17.01 -2.47
CA GLY A 378 -40.33 -15.97 -1.97
C GLY A 378 -40.01 -16.18 -0.50
N LEU A 379 -39.14 -15.33 0.04
CA LEU A 379 -38.76 -15.39 1.45
C LEU A 379 -39.82 -14.71 2.30
N THR A 380 -40.37 -15.40 3.31
CA THR A 380 -41.36 -14.81 4.21
C THR A 380 -40.68 -13.89 5.23
N TYR A 381 -41.46 -13.05 5.92
CA TYR A 381 -40.92 -12.26 7.04
C TYR A 381 -40.26 -13.15 8.10
N GLN A 382 -40.86 -14.29 8.39
CA GLN A 382 -40.35 -15.22 9.38
C GLN A 382 -39.06 -15.89 8.88
N GLY A 383 -39.00 -16.28 7.60
CA GLY A 383 -37.76 -16.77 6.99
C GLY A 383 -36.66 -15.71 6.91
N LEU A 384 -37.00 -14.44 6.67
CA LEU A 384 -36.03 -13.34 6.76
C LEU A 384 -35.54 -13.18 8.20
N SER A 385 -36.44 -13.26 9.19
CA SER A 385 -36.08 -13.18 10.61
C SER A 385 -35.20 -14.35 11.03
N GLU A 386 -35.50 -15.57 10.60
CA GLU A 386 -34.69 -16.77 10.83
C GLU A 386 -33.34 -16.70 10.13
N CYS A 387 -33.30 -16.16 8.92
CA CYS A 387 -32.06 -15.83 8.21
C CYS A 387 -31.21 -14.89 9.08
N TYR A 388 -31.80 -13.80 9.58
CA TYR A 388 -31.11 -12.86 10.48
C TYR A 388 -30.68 -13.49 11.83
N GLU A 389 -31.45 -14.40 12.41
CA GLU A 389 -31.19 -15.03 13.71
C GLU A 389 -30.20 -16.21 13.64
N SER A 390 -30.25 -17.00 12.58
CA SER A 390 -29.41 -18.19 12.34
C SER A 390 -27.92 -17.89 12.18
N PHE A 391 -27.59 -16.66 11.77
CA PHE A 391 -26.21 -16.16 11.75
C PHE A 391 -25.67 -15.77 13.15
N GLY A 392 -26.36 -16.15 14.24
CA GLY A 392 -25.77 -16.23 15.58
C GLY A 392 -25.78 -14.95 16.41
N VAL A 393 -26.74 -14.04 16.21
CA VAL A 393 -26.94 -12.89 17.11
C VAL A 393 -27.69 -13.31 18.38
N GLY A 394 -27.05 -14.12 19.21
CA GLY A 394 -27.46 -14.39 20.58
C GLY A 394 -26.98 -13.27 21.52
N ALA A 395 -27.90 -12.60 22.21
CA ALA A 395 -27.68 -11.35 22.94
C ALA A 395 -26.82 -11.41 24.23
N THR A 396 -25.98 -12.42 24.45
CA THR A 396 -25.31 -12.60 25.76
C THR A 396 -23.78 -12.65 25.79
N ASP A 397 -23.07 -12.48 24.67
CA ASP A 397 -21.60 -12.56 24.66
C ASP A 397 -20.87 -11.23 24.38
N CYS A 398 -21.57 -10.08 24.50
CA CYS A 398 -21.04 -8.77 24.13
C CYS A 398 -20.66 -7.84 25.31
N SER A 399 -20.55 -8.37 26.53
CA SER A 399 -20.18 -7.57 27.73
C SER A 399 -18.66 -7.35 27.89
N HIS A 400 -17.84 -7.91 27.00
CA HIS A 400 -16.39 -7.82 27.09
C HIS A 400 -15.90 -6.41 26.71
N ALA A 401 -15.05 -5.80 27.55
CA ALA A 401 -14.62 -4.41 27.44
C ALA A 401 -14.01 -4.03 26.06
N ILE A 402 -13.44 -5.00 25.35
CA ILE A 402 -12.87 -4.85 24.00
C ILE A 402 -13.89 -4.37 22.96
N PHE A 403 -15.16 -4.79 23.06
CA PHE A 403 -16.22 -4.41 22.11
C PHE A 403 -16.82 -3.03 22.40
N GLN A 404 -16.59 -2.47 23.59
CA GLN A 404 -17.03 -1.11 23.93
C GLN A 404 -16.01 -0.04 23.52
N THR A 405 -14.78 -0.42 23.15
CA THR A 405 -13.67 0.52 22.91
C THR A 405 -13.19 0.60 21.45
N SER A 406 -13.70 -0.21 20.53
CA SER A 406 -13.20 -0.30 19.15
C SER A 406 -13.99 0.59 18.19
N ALA A 407 -13.43 1.71 17.72
CA ALA A 407 -14.15 2.72 16.93
C ALA A 407 -14.20 2.49 15.40
N GLN A 408 -13.59 1.43 14.87
CA GLN A 408 -13.70 0.97 13.46
C GLN A 408 -12.91 -0.36 13.37
N CYS A 409 -13.39 -1.33 12.60
CA CYS A 409 -12.64 -2.57 12.28
C CYS A 409 -12.88 -2.90 10.80
N ILE A 410 -11.82 -3.21 10.06
CA ILE A 410 -11.89 -3.79 8.71
C ILE A 410 -11.46 -5.25 8.83
N LEU A 411 -12.31 -6.17 8.38
CA LEU A 411 -12.03 -7.59 8.30
C LEU A 411 -11.65 -7.92 6.84
N SER A 412 -10.40 -8.27 6.57
CA SER A 412 -9.98 -8.78 5.25
C SER A 412 -9.89 -10.31 5.33
N LEU A 413 -10.74 -11.00 4.57
CA LEU A 413 -10.68 -12.44 4.38
C LEU A 413 -9.94 -12.75 3.06
N HIS A 414 -8.91 -13.59 3.14
CA HIS A 414 -8.20 -14.09 1.96
C HIS A 414 -8.82 -15.43 1.56
N LEU A 415 -9.47 -15.48 0.39
CA LEU A 415 -9.99 -16.72 -0.18
C LEU A 415 -8.96 -17.28 -1.16
N SER A 416 -8.49 -18.50 -0.89
CA SER A 416 -7.72 -19.30 -1.85
C SER A 416 -8.64 -20.36 -2.44
N CYS A 417 -9.33 -20.05 -3.54
CA CYS A 417 -10.04 -21.04 -4.34
C CYS A 417 -9.63 -20.92 -5.82
N PRO A 418 -9.27 -22.02 -6.53
CA PRO A 418 -8.77 -21.95 -7.89
C PRO A 418 -9.85 -21.86 -8.99
N ALA A 419 -11.14 -21.76 -8.64
CA ALA A 419 -12.22 -21.80 -9.62
C ALA A 419 -13.30 -20.75 -9.33
N GLN A 420 -13.38 -19.79 -10.27
CA GLN A 420 -14.48 -18.86 -10.59
C GLN A 420 -14.89 -17.79 -9.56
N ASP A 421 -14.92 -16.57 -10.09
CA ASP A 421 -15.55 -15.30 -9.66
C ASP A 421 -15.98 -15.18 -8.20
N VAL A 422 -15.14 -14.51 -7.41
CA VAL A 422 -15.51 -14.02 -6.08
C VAL A 422 -15.37 -12.51 -6.05
N ALA A 423 -16.49 -11.81 -5.83
CA ALA A 423 -16.52 -10.38 -5.59
C ALA A 423 -16.56 -10.10 -4.08
N LEU A 424 -15.71 -9.18 -3.62
CA LEU A 424 -15.73 -8.63 -2.27
C LEU A 424 -16.79 -7.52 -2.20
N LEU A 425 -17.74 -7.66 -1.27
CA LEU A 425 -18.73 -6.65 -0.95
C LEU A 425 -18.33 -5.92 0.34
N GLN A 426 -18.27 -4.59 0.27
CA GLN A 426 -18.22 -3.70 1.42
C GLN A 426 -19.62 -3.09 1.56
N ILE A 427 -20.29 -3.36 2.67
CA ILE A 427 -21.58 -2.74 3.02
C ILE A 427 -21.28 -1.63 4.03
N GLU A 428 -21.68 -0.38 3.73
CA GLU A 428 -21.49 0.82 4.56
C GLU A 428 -22.56 1.01 5.66
#